data_AF-A0A9Q8QN97-F1
#
_entry.id   AF-A0A9Q8QN97-F1
#
_cell.length_a   1.000
_cell.length_b   1.000
_cell.length_c   1.000
_cell.angle_alpha   90.00
_cell.angle_beta   90.00
_cell.angle_gamma   90.00
#
_symmetry.space_group_name_H-M   'P 1'
#
loop_
_entity.id
_entity.type
_entity.pdbx_description
1 polymer ?
#
loop_
_entity_poly.entity_id
_entity_poly.type
_entity_poly.pdbx_seq_one_letter_code
_entity_poly.pdbx_strand_id
1 'polypeptide(L)'
;MSQEAESGSKRAAEFNEAMLSVPGYADDSMFFLVRYGDRAKHTLRSCDWDDLQSTINQISELWIKAGGGGAGGEQAPDTTGMSLEERLAKAQELREHALSIVEPFPDLARDFDRFQAACRSAWAAMNPPREKK
;
A
#
# COMPACT_ATOMS: atom_id res chain seq x y z
N MET A 1 23.98 -26.72 3.07
CA MET A 1 23.47 -26.67 1.68
C MET A 1 22.65 -25.39 1.51
N SER A 2 23.27 -24.21 1.61
CA SER A 2 22.53 -22.93 1.70
C SER A 2 22.79 -21.96 0.53
N GLN A 3 23.65 -22.33 -0.42
CA GLN A 3 24.10 -21.46 -1.51
C GLN A 3 23.10 -21.33 -2.67
N GLU A 4 22.18 -22.29 -2.82
CA GLU A 4 21.22 -22.33 -3.93
C GLU A 4 20.03 -21.38 -3.71
N ALA A 5 19.59 -21.16 -2.46
CA ALA A 5 18.48 -20.26 -2.15
C ALA A 5 18.85 -18.77 -2.38
N GLU A 6 20.08 -18.37 -2.03
CA GLU A 6 20.60 -17.03 -2.34
C GLU A 6 20.76 -16.81 -3.85
N SER A 7 21.18 -17.84 -4.61
CA SER A 7 21.29 -17.77 -6.07
C SER A 7 19.93 -17.63 -6.75
N GLY A 8 18.90 -18.31 -6.23
CA GLY A 8 17.53 -18.20 -6.73
C GLY A 8 16.92 -16.82 -6.47
N SER A 9 17.11 -16.28 -5.27
CA SER A 9 16.65 -14.93 -4.90
C SER A 9 17.33 -13.84 -5.73
N LYS A 10 18.64 -13.96 -5.94
CA LYS A 10 19.40 -13.01 -6.75
C LYS A 10 18.99 -13.05 -8.23
N ARG A 11 18.79 -14.24 -8.80
CA ARG A 11 18.23 -14.40 -10.15
C ARG A 11 16.82 -13.86 -10.28
N ALA A 12 15.97 -14.05 -9.26
CA ALA A 12 14.63 -13.49 -9.25
C ALA A 12 14.67 -11.96 -9.23
N ALA A 13 15.58 -11.36 -8.46
CA ALA A 13 15.78 -9.91 -8.44
C ALA A 13 16.29 -9.36 -9.79
N GLU A 14 17.29 -10.00 -10.40
CA GLU A 14 17.85 -9.60 -11.70
C GLU A 14 16.85 -9.76 -12.85
N PHE A 15 16.07 -10.86 -12.85
CA PHE A 15 15.02 -11.09 -13.83
C PHE A 15 13.88 -10.08 -13.67
N ASN A 16 13.46 -9.82 -12.43
CA ASN A 16 12.42 -8.85 -12.13
C ASN A 16 12.85 -7.43 -12.51
N GLU A 17 14.11 -7.08 -12.33
CA GLU A 17 14.70 -5.80 -12.77
C GLU A 17 14.72 -5.66 -14.30
N ALA A 18 15.08 -6.73 -15.03
CA ALA A 18 15.07 -6.74 -16.48
C ALA A 18 13.65 -6.57 -17.08
N MET A 19 12.63 -7.14 -16.42
CA MET A 19 11.23 -7.05 -16.89
C MET A 19 10.60 -5.66 -16.70
N LEU A 20 11.20 -4.77 -15.90
CA LEU A 20 10.75 -3.37 -15.69
C LEU A 20 10.83 -2.51 -16.95
N SER A 21 11.64 -2.91 -17.92
CA SER A 21 11.84 -2.17 -19.17
C SER A 21 10.78 -2.49 -20.22
N VAL A 22 9.87 -3.44 -19.94
CA VAL A 22 8.89 -3.95 -20.90
C VAL A 22 7.58 -3.16 -20.75
N PRO A 23 7.17 -2.37 -21.77
CA PRO A 23 5.88 -1.68 -21.76
C PRO A 23 4.73 -2.69 -21.66
N GLY A 24 3.84 -2.52 -20.69
CA GLY A 24 2.70 -3.43 -20.46
C GLY A 24 2.94 -4.52 -19.41
N TYR A 25 4.16 -4.71 -18.90
CA TYR A 25 4.37 -5.44 -17.63
C TYR A 25 3.80 -4.67 -16.42
N ALA A 26 3.39 -3.42 -16.70
CA ALA A 26 2.85 -2.43 -15.81
C ALA A 26 1.35 -2.62 -15.49
N ASP A 27 1.03 -3.67 -14.74
CA ASP A 27 0.32 -3.43 -13.48
C ASP A 27 1.38 -3.10 -12.41
N ASP A 28 2.23 -2.10 -12.71
CA ASP A 28 3.52 -1.82 -12.05
C ASP A 28 3.30 -1.50 -10.57
N SER A 29 2.07 -1.09 -10.21
CA SER A 29 1.59 -0.86 -8.86
C SER A 29 1.73 -2.09 -7.95
N MET A 30 1.38 -3.30 -8.41
CA MET A 30 1.43 -4.51 -7.57
C MET A 30 2.88 -4.98 -7.35
N PHE A 31 3.70 -5.01 -8.40
CA PHE A 31 5.13 -5.33 -8.27
C PHE A 31 5.88 -4.26 -7.48
N PHE A 32 5.52 -2.99 -7.63
CA PHE A 32 6.06 -1.91 -6.82
C PHE A 32 5.64 -2.05 -5.34
N LEU A 33 4.37 -2.36 -5.06
CA LEU A 33 3.87 -2.58 -3.71
C LEU A 33 4.67 -3.67 -2.98
N VAL A 34 4.88 -4.81 -3.64
CA VAL A 34 5.66 -5.93 -3.09
C VAL A 34 7.12 -5.52 -2.86
N ARG A 35 7.76 -4.85 -3.82
CA ARG A 35 9.17 -4.41 -3.70
C ARG A 35 9.37 -3.35 -2.62
N TYR A 36 8.46 -2.37 -2.53
CA TYR A 36 8.50 -1.36 -1.49
C TYR A 36 8.31 -2.02 -0.11
N GLY A 37 7.35 -2.93 0.01
CA GLY A 37 7.12 -3.68 1.25
C GLY A 37 8.33 -4.50 1.68
N ASP A 38 8.96 -5.21 0.75
CA ASP A 38 10.18 -5.98 1.01
C ASP A 38 11.33 -5.08 1.47
N ARG A 39 11.56 -3.98 0.75
CA ARG A 39 12.58 -2.97 1.12
C ARG A 39 12.30 -2.39 2.50
N ALA A 40 11.07 -1.99 2.78
CA ALA A 40 10.68 -1.43 4.07
C ALA A 40 10.88 -2.44 5.20
N LYS A 41 10.50 -3.70 5.01
CA LYS A 41 10.72 -4.79 5.97
C LYS A 41 12.20 -5.04 6.29
N HIS A 42 13.09 -4.87 5.30
CA HIS A 42 14.53 -5.02 5.49
C HIS A 42 15.25 -3.77 6.03
N THR A 43 14.62 -2.59 5.89
CA THR A 43 15.21 -1.30 6.27
C THR A 43 14.76 -0.86 7.66
N LEU A 44 13.47 -1.06 7.97
CA LEU A 44 12.85 -0.67 9.24
C LEU A 44 13.16 -1.70 10.33
N ARG A 45 13.12 -1.25 11.60
CA ARG A 45 13.07 -2.20 12.73
C ARG A 45 11.75 -2.96 12.67
N SER A 46 11.72 -4.18 13.18
CA SER A 46 10.50 -5.01 13.15
C SER A 46 9.29 -4.28 13.74
N CYS A 47 9.44 -3.56 14.86
CA CYS A 47 8.36 -2.79 15.48
C CYS A 47 7.85 -1.65 14.58
N ASP A 48 8.74 -0.99 13.83
CA ASP A 48 8.39 0.12 12.94
C ASP A 48 7.72 -0.41 11.66
N TRP A 49 8.14 -1.57 11.17
CA TRP A 49 7.48 -2.26 10.07
C TRP A 49 6.07 -2.72 10.44
N ASP A 50 5.89 -3.34 11.62
CA ASP A 50 4.57 -3.73 12.13
C ASP A 50 3.66 -2.51 12.30
N ASP A 51 4.19 -1.40 12.82
CA ASP A 51 3.43 -0.15 12.98
C ASP A 51 3.05 0.50 11.64
N LEU A 52 3.99 0.53 10.68
CA LEU A 52 3.70 0.99 9.32
C LEU A 52 2.60 0.15 8.67
N GLN A 53 2.70 -1.18 8.75
CA GLN A 53 1.70 -2.09 8.19
C GLN A 53 0.34 -1.94 8.87
N SER A 54 0.31 -1.80 10.20
CA SER A 54 -0.91 -1.53 10.97
C SER A 54 -1.56 -0.21 10.54
N THR A 55 -0.76 0.86 10.43
CA THR A 55 -1.23 2.20 10.04
C THR A 55 -1.80 2.19 8.62
N ILE A 56 -1.10 1.53 7.68
CA ILE A 56 -1.58 1.37 6.31
C ILE A 56 -2.88 0.55 6.26
N ASN A 57 -3.07 -0.47 7.11
CA ASN A 57 -4.34 -1.21 7.21
C ASN A 57 -5.46 -0.37 7.82
N GLN A 58 -5.17 0.54 8.73
CA GLN A 58 -6.18 1.43 9.31
C GLN A 58 -6.73 2.44 8.29
N ILE A 59 -5.89 2.98 7.39
CA ILE A 59 -6.29 4.00 6.39
C ILE A 59 -7.41 3.50 5.47
N SER A 60 -7.08 2.75 4.43
CA SER A 60 -7.64 1.45 4.19
C SER A 60 -9.00 1.06 4.83
N GLU A 61 -9.05 0.63 6.09
CA GLU A 61 -10.32 0.26 6.76
C GLU A 61 -11.33 1.40 6.81
N LEU A 62 -10.89 2.67 6.93
CA LEU A 62 -11.77 3.84 6.88
C LEU A 62 -12.54 3.91 5.57
N TRP A 63 -11.95 3.45 4.46
CA TRP A 63 -12.56 3.51 3.14
C TRP A 63 -13.43 2.28 2.84
N ILE A 64 -13.06 1.10 3.35
CA ILE A 64 -13.88 -0.12 3.23
C ILE A 64 -15.15 -0.01 4.08
N LYS A 65 -15.04 0.38 5.35
CA LYS A 65 -16.19 0.51 6.27
C LYS A 65 -17.15 1.62 5.83
N ALA A 66 -16.64 2.63 5.14
CA ALA A 66 -17.45 3.68 4.52
C ALA A 66 -18.27 3.22 3.30
N GLY A 67 -18.15 1.97 2.85
CA GLY A 67 -18.89 1.44 1.69
C GLY A 67 -18.42 2.02 0.35
N GLY A 68 -17.21 2.59 0.29
CA GLY A 68 -16.69 3.39 -0.81
C GLY A 68 -16.20 2.59 -2.04
N GLY A 69 -17.07 1.77 -2.63
CA GLY A 69 -16.89 1.29 -4.00
C GLY A 69 -17.53 2.25 -4.98
N GLY A 70 -16.94 3.43 -5.21
CA GLY A 70 -17.37 4.34 -6.29
C GLY A 70 -17.20 5.82 -5.98
N ALA A 71 -16.51 6.52 -6.88
CA ALA A 71 -16.57 7.97 -6.98
C ALA A 71 -18.02 8.39 -7.31
N GLY A 72 -18.77 8.85 -6.30
CA GLY A 72 -20.11 9.46 -6.51
C GLY A 72 -21.30 8.86 -5.76
N GLY A 73 -21.10 8.11 -4.67
CA GLY A 73 -22.20 7.59 -3.87
C GLY A 73 -22.69 8.56 -2.78
N GLU A 74 -23.80 9.24 -3.03
CA GLU A 74 -24.61 9.92 -2.02
C GLU A 74 -24.88 9.03 -0.79
N GLN A 75 -24.50 9.52 0.39
CA GLN A 75 -25.12 9.25 1.70
C GLN A 75 -25.59 7.81 1.96
N ALA A 76 -24.67 6.84 1.93
CA ALA A 76 -24.87 5.65 2.78
C ALA A 76 -24.45 6.03 4.21
N PRO A 77 -25.23 5.66 5.26
CA PRO A 77 -24.81 5.89 6.63
C PRO A 77 -23.47 5.18 6.85
N ASP A 78 -22.47 5.97 7.19
CA ASP A 78 -21.13 5.49 7.51
C ASP A 78 -21.27 4.43 8.60
N THR A 79 -20.89 3.18 8.32
CA THR A 79 -20.98 2.12 9.34
C THR A 79 -20.06 2.40 10.53
N THR A 80 -19.10 3.31 10.35
CA THR A 80 -18.21 3.86 11.38
C THR A 80 -18.77 5.04 12.17
N GLY A 81 -19.92 5.61 11.77
CA GLY A 81 -20.53 6.77 12.45
C GLY A 81 -19.72 8.07 12.34
N MET A 82 -18.72 8.14 11.46
CA MET A 82 -17.86 9.31 11.24
C MET A 82 -18.32 10.09 10.01
N SER A 83 -18.35 11.41 10.13
CA SER A 83 -18.53 12.30 8.98
C SER A 83 -17.41 12.13 7.95
N LEU A 84 -17.64 12.56 6.71
CA LEU A 84 -16.61 12.56 5.67
C LEU A 84 -15.37 13.37 6.10
N GLU A 85 -15.59 14.48 6.80
CA GLU A 85 -14.52 15.36 7.29
C GLU A 85 -13.68 14.68 8.38
N GLU A 86 -14.32 14.02 9.35
CA GLU A 86 -13.62 13.24 10.39
C GLU A 86 -12.82 12.07 9.79
N ARG A 87 -13.36 11.40 8.76
CA ARG A 87 -12.64 10.33 8.05
C ARG A 87 -11.43 10.86 7.29
N LEU A 88 -11.55 12.00 6.63
CA LEU A 88 -10.44 12.65 5.92
C LEU A 88 -9.35 13.10 6.90
N ALA A 89 -9.74 13.72 8.02
CA ALA A 89 -8.81 14.12 9.08
C ALA A 89 -8.06 12.91 9.64
N LYS A 90 -8.77 11.83 9.98
CA LYS A 90 -8.15 10.61 10.49
C LYS A 90 -7.25 9.91 9.47
N ALA A 91 -7.63 9.90 8.19
CA ALA A 91 -6.79 9.38 7.12
C ALA A 91 -5.51 10.21 6.94
N GLN A 92 -5.59 11.53 7.12
CA GLN A 92 -4.44 12.42 7.11
C GLN A 92 -3.51 12.16 8.30
N GLU A 93 -4.04 12.07 9.53
CA GLU A 93 -3.25 11.77 10.73
C GLU A 93 -2.48 10.44 10.59
N LEU A 94 -3.16 9.39 10.12
CA LEU A 94 -2.53 8.09 9.88
C LEU A 94 -1.47 8.17 8.77
N ARG A 95 -1.70 8.99 7.74
CA ARG A 95 -0.71 9.22 6.67
C ARG A 95 0.53 9.94 7.21
N GLU A 96 0.37 10.95 8.06
CA GLU A 96 1.48 11.66 8.70
C GLU A 96 2.27 10.73 9.64
N HIS A 97 1.58 9.88 10.41
CA HIS A 97 2.22 8.88 11.24
C HIS A 97 3.04 7.89 10.41
N ALA A 98 2.46 7.32 9.36
CA ALA A 98 3.16 6.42 8.45
C ALA A 98 4.36 7.09 7.74
N LEU A 99 4.26 8.39 7.42
CA LEU A 99 5.38 9.16 6.85
C LEU A 99 6.50 9.31 7.87
N SER A 100 6.19 9.62 9.13
CA SER A 100 7.19 9.79 10.19
C SER A 100 8.04 8.53 10.44
N ILE A 101 7.46 7.35 10.20
CA ILE A 101 8.17 6.06 10.30
C ILE A 101 9.21 5.92 9.19
N VAL A 102 8.89 6.36 7.96
CA VAL A 102 9.75 6.19 6.78
C VAL A 102 10.64 7.40 6.50
N GLU A 103 10.35 8.57 7.07
CA GLU A 103 11.09 9.82 6.90
C GLU A 103 12.61 9.68 7.15
N PRO A 104 13.10 8.93 8.16
CA PRO A 104 14.53 8.74 8.36
C PRO A 104 15.23 7.98 7.23
N PHE A 105 14.48 7.35 6.32
CA PHE A 105 14.96 6.48 5.27
C PHE A 105 14.65 7.10 3.90
N PRO A 106 15.60 7.81 3.27
CA PRO A 106 15.33 8.66 2.10
C PRO A 106 14.76 7.89 0.91
N ASP A 107 15.18 6.63 0.70
CA ASP A 107 14.62 5.77 -0.34
C ASP A 107 13.17 5.36 -0.08
N LEU A 108 12.77 5.18 1.18
CA LEU A 108 11.39 4.88 1.54
C LEU A 108 10.51 6.12 1.50
N ALA A 109 11.02 7.25 2.00
CA ALA A 109 10.31 8.54 2.00
C ALA A 109 10.02 9.02 0.57
N ARG A 110 11.01 8.93 -0.34
CA ARG A 110 10.85 9.32 -1.76
C ARG A 110 9.70 8.57 -2.44
N ASP A 111 9.60 7.28 -2.15
CA ASP A 111 8.69 6.37 -2.84
C ASP A 111 7.35 6.16 -2.09
N PHE A 112 7.17 6.84 -0.94
CA PHE A 112 6.03 6.66 -0.03
C PHE A 112 4.68 7.05 -0.63
N ASP A 113 4.59 8.17 -1.35
CA ASP A 113 3.34 8.57 -2.00
C ASP A 113 2.90 7.59 -3.08
N ARG A 114 3.86 7.06 -3.84
CA ARG A 114 3.64 6.01 -4.83
C ARG A 114 3.17 4.72 -4.15
N PHE A 115 3.73 4.40 -2.97
CA PHE A 115 3.32 3.25 -2.17
C PHE A 115 1.88 3.38 -1.68
N GLN A 116 1.47 4.53 -1.14
CA GLN A 116 0.07 4.75 -0.76
C GLN A 116 -0.90 4.63 -1.94
N ALA A 117 -0.52 5.17 -3.11
CA ALA A 117 -1.34 5.05 -4.31
C ALA A 117 -1.46 3.59 -4.79
N ALA A 118 -0.38 2.83 -4.72
CA ALA A 118 -0.36 1.40 -5.03
C ALA A 118 -1.22 0.60 -4.03
N CYS A 119 -1.14 0.88 -2.73
CA CYS A 119 -2.00 0.26 -1.71
C CYS A 119 -3.49 0.47 -2.02
N ARG A 120 -3.89 1.73 -2.30
CA ARG A 120 -5.28 2.06 -2.65
C ARG A 120 -5.75 1.33 -3.90
N SER A 121 -4.90 1.28 -4.93
CA SER A 121 -5.21 0.61 -6.20
C SER A 121 -5.38 -0.90 -6.01
N ALA A 122 -4.44 -1.53 -5.29
CA ALA A 122 -4.51 -2.94 -4.94
C ALA A 122 -5.78 -3.28 -4.16
N TRP A 123 -6.16 -2.41 -3.22
CA TRP A 123 -7.34 -2.59 -2.40
C TRP A 123 -8.66 -2.42 -3.15
N ALA A 124 -8.72 -1.45 -4.07
CA ALA A 124 -9.85 -1.29 -4.98
C ALA A 124 -10.02 -2.50 -5.90
N ALA A 125 -8.91 -3.10 -6.38
CA ALA A 125 -8.93 -4.31 -7.18
C ALA A 125 -9.39 -5.54 -6.39
N MET A 126 -9.05 -5.63 -5.10
CA MET A 126 -9.50 -6.72 -4.21
C MET A 126 -10.96 -6.57 -3.73
N ASN A 127 -11.49 -5.35 -3.74
CA ASN A 127 -12.88 -5.05 -3.36
C ASN A 127 -13.61 -4.33 -4.51
N PRO A 128 -13.80 -4.99 -5.66
CA PRO A 128 -14.47 -4.38 -6.79
C PRO A 128 -15.91 -4.00 -6.40
N PRO A 129 -16.43 -2.86 -6.85
CA PRO A 129 -17.82 -2.51 -6.63
C PRO A 129 -18.69 -3.63 -7.18
N ARG A 130 -19.58 -4.18 -6.35
CA ARG A 130 -20.52 -5.22 -6.78
C ARG A 130 -21.38 -4.64 -7.91
N GLU A 131 -21.17 -5.10 -9.14
CA GLU A 131 -22.04 -4.78 -10.26
C GLU A 131 -23.48 -5.20 -9.88
N LYS A 132 -24.39 -4.23 -9.81
CA LYS A 132 -25.82 -4.50 -9.67
C LYS A 132 -26.29 -5.11 -11.00
N LYS A 133 -26.47 -6.43 -11.02
CA LYS A 133 -27.25 -7.12 -12.06
C LYS A 133 -28.74 -6.81 -11.93
#